data_AF-A0A7S3DXM2-F1
#
_entry.id   AF-A0A7S3DXM2-F1
#
_cell.length_a   1.000
_cell.length_b   1.000
_cell.length_c   1.000
_cell.angle_alpha   90.00
_cell.angle_beta   90.00
_cell.angle_gamma   90.00
#
_symmetry.space_group_name_H-M   'P 1'
#
loop_
_entity.id
_entity.type
_entity.pdbx_description
1 polymer ?
#
loop_
_entity_poly.entity_id
_entity_poly.type
_entity_poly.pdbx_seq_one_letter_code
_entity_poly.pdbx_strand_id
1 'polypeptide(L)'
;WAVMMQKGTGDRDSFRIGSAVSVIILWVKLLAYLRNMLIDFAVFVRGVFFVVRRLSAFLISLGVILIAFAQMFNTIFRQTDYCLNQPNDNLSDTEIIEATKCDANELRPYCKFWDSFLSVYTMLLGEVDETDFIDYGVALALFVIFMFLVVILLANVLIAIVTDSYKVIQDQKAAMVFWTNRLDFVAEMDAIANGPWTQIFRKCCGGLMRGSAERKDEDIANSPWGKQFWKQIMELYEEDVDEGVLSIDFFAYAFLRVLAALFLIPCWLFLGLITMGWMWPPQVREAIFTSTVFAHSNEQAKEDDLRKTQVTNLETEVFNLKEDLLQELAMDRTQVVQIKSQVAERRQEIANEMKQIKKLVTMLFERQSQFAT
;
A
#
# COMPACT_ATOMS: atom_id res chain seq x y z
N TRP A 1 19.41 -27.46 -3.17
CA TRP A 1 19.93 -27.02 -1.87
C TRP A 1 19.88 -28.10 -0.80
N ALA A 2 18.73 -28.69 -0.46
CA ALA A 2 18.65 -29.82 0.50
C ALA A 2 19.51 -31.06 0.11
N VAL A 3 19.59 -31.36 -1.20
CA VAL A 3 20.43 -32.45 -1.72
C VAL A 3 21.94 -32.20 -1.55
N MET A 4 22.39 -30.94 -1.55
CA MET A 4 23.80 -30.62 -1.29
C MET A 4 24.15 -30.73 0.20
N MET A 5 23.23 -30.36 1.11
CA MET A 5 23.40 -30.58 2.55
C MET A 5 23.60 -32.07 2.89
N GLN A 6 22.90 -32.96 2.17
CA GLN A 6 22.95 -34.39 2.46
C GLN A 6 24.22 -35.08 1.95
N LYS A 7 24.89 -34.52 0.92
CA LYS A 7 26.09 -35.12 0.32
C LYS A 7 27.41 -34.57 0.87
N GLY A 8 27.41 -33.41 1.54
CA GLY A 8 28.62 -32.86 2.17
C GLY A 8 29.75 -32.41 1.23
N THR A 9 29.55 -32.48 -0.09
CA THR A 9 30.59 -32.21 -1.11
C THR A 9 30.41 -30.84 -1.80
N GLY A 10 30.34 -29.75 -1.03
CA GLY A 10 30.20 -28.40 -1.58
C GLY A 10 30.91 -27.36 -0.73
N ASP A 11 31.31 -26.26 -1.37
CA ASP A 11 31.88 -25.09 -0.71
C ASP A 11 30.89 -24.53 0.33
N ARG A 12 31.30 -24.57 1.60
CA ARG A 12 30.47 -24.19 2.74
C ARG A 12 30.13 -22.71 2.73
N ASP A 13 31.00 -21.86 2.20
CA ASP A 13 30.82 -20.41 2.26
C ASP A 13 29.82 -19.93 1.21
N SER A 14 29.96 -20.41 -0.03
CA SER A 14 28.94 -20.24 -1.06
C SER A 14 27.56 -20.74 -0.59
N PHE A 15 27.53 -21.83 0.17
CA PHE A 15 26.28 -22.35 0.74
C PHE A 15 25.69 -21.42 1.80
N ARG A 16 26.50 -20.91 2.73
CA ARG A 16 26.05 -19.99 3.78
C ARG A 16 25.50 -18.70 3.20
N ILE A 17 26.19 -18.12 2.22
CA ILE A 17 25.75 -16.91 1.51
C ILE A 17 24.44 -17.18 0.77
N GLY A 18 24.37 -18.27 0.00
CA GLY A 18 23.15 -18.65 -0.72
C GLY A 18 21.96 -18.88 0.21
N SER A 19 22.18 -19.53 1.35
CA SER A 19 21.17 -19.75 2.39
C SER A 19 20.66 -18.42 2.96
N ALA A 20 21.55 -17.51 3.35
CA ALA A 20 21.18 -16.20 3.87
C ALA A 20 20.34 -15.39 2.86
N VAL A 21 20.75 -15.37 1.58
CA VAL A 21 19.98 -14.71 0.51
C VAL A 21 18.60 -15.35 0.34
N SER A 22 18.52 -16.68 0.39
CA SER A 22 17.23 -17.38 0.27
C SER A 22 16.27 -17.07 1.42
N VAL A 23 16.79 -16.91 2.64
CA VAL A 23 16.03 -16.49 3.82
C VAL A 23 15.52 -15.06 3.65
N ILE A 24 16.34 -14.14 3.14
CA ILE A 24 15.91 -12.76 2.81
C ILE A 24 14.76 -12.78 1.78
N ILE A 25 14.89 -13.57 0.72
CA ILE A 25 13.84 -13.70 -0.30
C ILE A 25 12.53 -14.26 0.31
N LEU A 26 12.65 -15.24 1.22
CA LEU A 26 11.49 -15.80 1.93
C LEU A 26 10.79 -14.74 2.79
N TRP A 27 11.55 -13.91 3.53
CA TRP A 27 11.00 -12.79 4.29
C TRP A 27 10.32 -11.76 3.39
N VAL A 28 10.92 -11.40 2.25
CA VAL A 28 10.29 -10.47 1.28
C VAL A 28 8.99 -11.07 0.73
N LYS A 29 8.95 -12.37 0.43
CA LYS A 29 7.71 -13.05 0.02
C LYS A 29 6.66 -13.08 1.13
N LEU A 30 7.08 -13.30 2.38
CA LEU A 30 6.18 -13.24 3.53
C LEU A 30 5.59 -11.84 3.70
N LEU A 31 6.40 -10.78 3.56
CA LEU A 31 5.91 -9.40 3.57
C LEU A 31 4.94 -9.12 2.40
N ALA A 32 5.23 -9.64 1.21
CA ALA A 32 4.31 -9.53 0.06
C ALA A 32 2.99 -10.28 0.28
N TYR A 33 3.02 -11.41 0.98
CA TYR A 33 1.82 -12.15 1.38
C TYR A 33 1.03 -11.42 2.47
N LEU A 34 1.70 -10.90 3.49
CA LEU A 34 1.08 -10.07 4.54
C LEU A 34 0.42 -8.82 3.95
N ARG A 35 1.02 -8.23 2.91
CA ARG A 35 0.43 -7.12 2.13
C ARG A 35 -0.90 -7.51 1.47
N ASN A 36 -1.13 -8.78 1.17
CA ASN A 36 -2.40 -9.24 0.59
C ASN A 36 -3.43 -9.62 1.68
N MET A 37 -2.97 -10.01 2.87
CA MET A 37 -3.84 -10.44 3.98
C MET A 37 -4.33 -9.28 4.87
N LEU A 38 -3.47 -8.30 5.15
CA LEU A 38 -3.75 -7.25 6.14
C LEU A 38 -3.91 -5.88 5.47
N ILE A 39 -5.06 -5.25 5.70
CA ILE A 39 -5.47 -3.97 5.12
C ILE A 39 -4.48 -2.85 5.47
N ASP A 40 -4.27 -2.64 6.77
CA ASP A 40 -3.41 -1.56 7.28
C ASP A 40 -1.96 -1.76 6.86
N PHE A 41 -1.52 -3.02 6.80
CA PHE A 41 -0.19 -3.36 6.34
C PHE A 41 -0.01 -3.11 4.84
N ALA A 42 -1.03 -3.36 4.01
CA ALA A 42 -0.99 -3.08 2.58
C ALA A 42 -0.82 -1.59 2.29
N VAL A 43 -1.58 -0.75 3.00
CA VAL A 43 -1.49 0.71 2.92
C VAL A 43 -0.12 1.17 3.40
N PHE A 44 0.38 0.63 4.52
CA PHE A 44 1.72 0.93 5.03
C PHE A 44 2.81 0.59 4.01
N VAL A 45 2.85 -0.64 3.48
CA VAL A 45 3.88 -1.08 2.51
C VAL A 45 3.85 -0.21 1.24
N ARG A 46 2.66 0.11 0.73
CA ARG A 46 2.52 0.98 -0.45
C ARG A 46 2.96 2.41 -0.15
N GLY A 47 2.68 2.90 1.06
CA GLY A 47 3.21 4.16 1.57
C GLY A 47 4.73 4.17 1.63
N VAL A 48 5.34 3.14 2.20
CA VAL A 48 6.81 2.97 2.25
C VAL A 48 7.41 2.96 0.85
N PHE A 49 6.85 2.20 -0.10
CA PHE A 49 7.34 2.18 -1.48
C PHE A 49 7.26 3.56 -2.16
N PHE A 50 6.18 4.30 -1.92
CA PHE A 50 6.04 5.67 -2.44
C PHE A 50 7.11 6.61 -1.84
N VAL A 51 7.32 6.54 -0.52
CA VAL A 51 8.37 7.31 0.17
C VAL A 51 9.76 6.94 -0.36
N VAL A 52 10.08 5.65 -0.49
CA VAL A 52 11.37 5.18 -1.04
C VAL A 52 11.59 5.69 -2.46
N ARG A 53 10.56 5.67 -3.31
CA ARG A 53 10.66 6.20 -4.67
C ARG A 53 10.98 7.70 -4.66
N ARG A 54 10.37 8.48 -3.76
CA ARG A 54 10.66 9.91 -3.61
C ARG A 54 12.03 10.16 -2.98
N LEU A 55 12.48 9.29 -2.09
CA LEU A 55 13.83 9.32 -1.50
C LEU A 55 14.94 8.88 -2.46
N SER A 56 14.63 8.21 -3.57
CA SER A 56 15.66 7.68 -4.49
C SER A 56 16.63 8.75 -5.00
N ALA A 57 16.14 9.94 -5.37
CA ALA A 57 16.99 11.06 -5.79
C ALA A 57 17.91 11.55 -4.67
N PHE A 58 17.41 11.60 -3.43
CA PHE A 58 18.19 11.95 -2.25
C PHE A 58 19.26 10.88 -1.95
N LEU A 59 18.91 9.59 -2.01
CA LEU A 59 19.86 8.50 -1.79
C LEU A 59 20.99 8.47 -2.83
N ILE A 60 20.68 8.78 -4.10
CA ILE A 60 21.71 8.92 -5.14
C ILE A 60 22.66 10.08 -4.80
N SER A 61 22.11 11.24 -4.41
CA SER A 61 22.92 12.39 -3.98
C SER A 61 23.80 12.06 -2.77
N LEU A 62 23.24 11.37 -1.77
CA LEU A 62 23.97 10.92 -0.58
C LEU A 62 25.10 9.95 -1.00
N GLY A 63 24.81 8.99 -1.87
CA GLY A 63 25.80 8.04 -2.39
C GLY A 63 26.98 8.73 -3.09
N VAL A 64 26.71 9.75 -3.92
CA VAL A 64 27.77 10.55 -4.58
C VAL A 64 28.63 11.28 -3.54
N ILE A 65 28.01 11.87 -2.51
CA ILE A 65 28.73 12.56 -1.43
C ILE A 65 29.61 11.57 -0.64
N LEU A 66 29.08 10.39 -0.27
CA LEU A 66 29.84 9.36 0.44
C LEU A 66 31.06 8.88 -0.37
N ILE A 67 30.88 8.64 -1.68
CA ILE A 67 31.99 8.26 -2.57
C ILE A 67 33.04 9.38 -2.64
N ALA A 68 32.62 10.64 -2.73
CA ALA A 68 33.54 11.77 -2.77
C ALA A 68 34.38 11.87 -1.49
N PHE A 69 33.76 11.77 -0.31
CA PHE A 69 34.49 11.79 0.97
C PHE A 69 35.38 10.55 1.15
N ALA A 70 34.90 9.37 0.75
CA ALA A 70 35.72 8.15 0.77
C ALA A 70 36.99 8.31 -0.10
N GLN A 71 36.86 8.93 -1.27
CA GLN A 71 38.00 9.24 -2.12
C GLN A 71 38.94 10.29 -1.49
N MET A 72 38.39 11.31 -0.82
CA MET A 72 39.20 12.32 -0.11
C MET A 72 40.01 11.70 1.02
N PHE A 73 39.39 10.88 1.88
CA PHE A 73 40.09 10.19 2.98
C PHE A 73 41.14 9.22 2.46
N ASN A 74 40.80 8.37 1.50
CA ASN A 74 41.77 7.47 0.86
C ASN A 74 42.97 8.26 0.32
N THR A 75 42.73 9.39 -0.36
CA THR A 75 43.81 10.23 -0.89
C THR A 75 44.71 10.81 0.20
N ILE A 76 44.15 11.23 1.33
CA ILE A 76 44.92 11.76 2.47
C ILE A 76 45.82 10.69 3.09
N PHE A 77 45.31 9.46 3.24
CA PHE A 77 46.04 8.40 3.94
C PHE A 77 47.00 7.60 3.04
N ARG A 78 46.82 7.59 1.70
CA ARG A 78 47.55 6.75 0.73
C ARG A 78 49.08 6.87 0.73
N GLN A 79 49.67 7.91 1.35
CA GLN A 79 51.13 8.10 1.40
C GLN A 79 51.66 8.40 2.81
N THR A 80 50.85 8.12 3.82
CA THR A 80 51.21 8.38 5.22
C THR A 80 51.78 7.12 5.88
N ASP A 81 52.47 7.27 7.01
CA ASP A 81 52.93 6.15 7.84
C ASP A 81 51.75 5.27 8.32
N TYR A 82 50.53 5.82 8.28
CA TYR A 82 49.29 5.11 8.47
C TYR A 82 49.00 4.05 7.39
N CYS A 83 49.49 4.13 6.16
CA CYS A 83 49.34 3.00 5.21
C CYS A 83 50.65 2.25 4.95
N LEU A 84 51.81 2.88 5.19
CA LEU A 84 53.11 2.26 4.93
C LEU A 84 53.47 1.14 5.91
N ASN A 85 52.99 1.21 7.16
CA ASN A 85 53.27 0.20 8.18
C ASN A 85 52.31 -1.00 8.16
N GLN A 86 51.51 -1.16 7.09
CA GLN A 86 50.65 -2.33 6.95
C GLN A 86 51.52 -3.58 6.67
N PRO A 87 51.37 -4.67 7.43
CA PRO A 87 52.07 -5.91 7.13
C PRO A 87 51.74 -6.32 5.69
N ASN A 88 52.78 -6.59 4.89
CA ASN A 88 52.65 -6.85 3.45
C ASN A 88 51.54 -7.89 3.17
N ASP A 89 50.62 -7.55 2.26
CA ASP A 89 49.49 -8.34 1.73
C ASP A 89 49.89 -9.71 1.11
N ASN A 90 51.15 -10.13 1.23
CA ASN A 90 51.65 -11.43 0.77
C ASN A 90 51.50 -12.54 1.83
N LEU A 91 51.06 -12.23 3.05
CA LEU A 91 50.67 -13.27 4.01
C LEU A 91 49.34 -13.88 3.60
N SER A 92 49.24 -15.20 3.73
CA SER A 92 47.99 -15.91 3.45
C SER A 92 46.85 -15.37 4.32
N ASP A 93 45.64 -15.21 3.76
CA ASP A 93 44.46 -14.69 4.47
C ASP A 93 44.22 -15.39 5.83
N THR A 94 44.66 -16.64 5.95
CA THR A 94 44.53 -17.47 7.16
C THR A 94 45.45 -17.01 8.30
N GLU A 95 46.68 -16.58 8.00
CA GLU A 95 47.62 -16.05 9.01
C GLU A 95 47.21 -14.64 9.47
N ILE A 96 46.66 -13.83 8.55
CA ILE A 96 46.13 -12.51 8.88
C ILE A 96 44.96 -12.64 9.86
N ILE A 97 44.02 -13.57 9.61
CA ILE A 97 42.86 -13.80 10.48
C ILE A 97 43.27 -14.31 11.87
N GLU A 98 44.35 -15.08 11.98
CA GLU A 98 44.84 -15.59 13.27
C GLU A 98 45.61 -14.52 14.05
N ALA A 99 46.36 -13.65 13.36
CA ALA A 99 47.06 -12.51 13.98
C ALA A 99 46.11 -11.36 14.38
N THR A 100 45.08 -11.07 13.59
CA THR A 100 44.11 -9.98 13.86
C THR A 100 42.91 -10.38 14.72
N LYS A 101 42.85 -11.65 15.18
CA LYS A 101 41.72 -12.15 15.96
C LYS A 101 41.55 -11.50 17.33
N CYS A 102 42.57 -10.79 17.83
CA CYS A 102 42.60 -10.25 19.19
C CYS A 102 42.72 -8.72 19.28
N ASP A 103 43.01 -8.01 18.18
CA ASP A 103 43.05 -6.54 18.16
C ASP A 103 42.33 -6.00 16.92
N ALA A 104 41.04 -5.73 17.06
CA ALA A 104 40.24 -5.05 16.04
C ALA A 104 40.76 -3.63 15.72
N ASN A 105 41.63 -3.08 16.58
CA ASN A 105 42.23 -1.75 16.47
C ASN A 105 43.35 -1.65 15.42
N GLU A 106 43.77 -2.76 14.78
CA GLU A 106 44.82 -2.71 13.75
C GLU A 106 44.29 -2.68 12.31
N LEU A 107 42.97 -2.82 12.10
CA LEU A 107 42.42 -2.63 10.76
C LEU A 107 42.51 -1.15 10.41
N ARG A 108 43.28 -0.83 9.36
CA ARG A 108 43.45 0.52 8.84
C ARG A 108 42.46 0.76 7.68
N PRO A 109 41.21 1.19 7.96
CA PRO A 109 40.14 1.22 6.95
C PRO A 109 40.43 2.13 5.76
N TYR A 110 41.30 3.14 5.91
CA TYR A 110 41.50 4.15 4.88
C TYR A 110 42.51 3.80 3.78
N CYS A 111 43.16 2.63 3.84
CA CYS A 111 44.22 2.28 2.88
C CYS A 111 43.69 1.65 1.58
N LYS A 112 42.52 1.00 1.61
CA LYS A 112 41.82 0.47 0.42
C LYS A 112 40.57 1.30 0.18
N PHE A 113 40.24 1.54 -1.09
CA PHE A 113 39.08 2.39 -1.45
C PHE A 113 37.76 1.84 -0.90
N TRP A 114 37.56 0.51 -0.95
CA TRP A 114 36.30 -0.08 -0.47
C TRP A 114 36.15 0.02 1.04
N ASP A 115 37.23 -0.25 1.77
CA ASP A 115 37.27 -0.13 3.23
C ASP A 115 37.09 1.33 3.66
N SER A 116 37.64 2.28 2.89
CA SER A 116 37.44 3.72 3.12
C SER A 116 35.98 4.11 2.95
N PHE A 117 35.30 3.58 1.93
CA PHE A 117 33.88 3.83 1.72
C PHE A 117 33.02 3.21 2.83
N LEU A 118 33.32 1.99 3.26
CA LEU A 118 32.63 1.36 4.39
C LEU A 118 32.82 2.16 5.67
N SER A 119 34.03 2.66 5.94
CA SER A 119 34.32 3.49 7.11
C SER A 119 33.61 4.86 7.05
N VAL A 120 33.53 5.51 5.89
CA VAL A 120 32.72 6.73 5.73
C VAL A 120 31.21 6.44 5.88
N TYR A 121 30.77 5.25 5.49
CA TYR A 121 29.39 4.81 5.71
C TYR A 121 29.11 4.50 7.20
N THR A 122 30.02 3.89 7.95
CA THR A 122 29.86 3.71 9.41
C THR A 122 29.94 5.04 10.14
N MET A 123 30.75 5.98 9.65
CA MET A 123 30.79 7.36 10.14
C MET A 123 29.45 8.09 9.95
N LEU A 124 28.72 7.84 8.86
CA LEU A 124 27.33 8.32 8.68
C LEU A 124 26.39 7.81 9.79
N LEU A 125 26.62 6.58 10.28
CA LEU A 125 25.86 5.98 11.38
C LEU A 125 26.32 6.48 12.76
N GLY A 126 27.39 7.26 12.82
CA GLY A 126 27.97 7.80 14.05
C GLY A 126 29.02 6.89 14.71
N GLU A 127 29.40 5.78 14.06
CA GLU A 127 30.50 4.93 14.52
C GLU A 127 31.82 5.50 13.97
N VAL A 128 32.59 6.14 14.86
CA VAL A 128 33.86 6.77 14.51
C VAL A 128 34.89 6.45 15.59
N ASP A 129 36.05 5.96 15.17
CA ASP A 129 37.21 5.90 16.04
C ASP A 129 37.95 7.24 15.98
N GLU A 130 38.01 7.95 17.11
CA GLU A 130 38.68 9.24 17.19
C GLU A 130 40.19 9.12 16.98
N THR A 131 40.77 7.95 17.30
CA THR A 131 42.22 7.74 17.29
C THR A 131 42.83 7.82 15.90
N ASP A 132 42.06 7.50 14.85
CA ASP A 132 42.51 7.56 13.45
C ASP A 132 42.79 9.00 12.95
N PHE A 133 42.24 10.01 13.62
CA PHE A 133 42.28 11.42 13.14
C PHE A 133 43.20 12.33 13.94
N ILE A 134 43.72 11.89 15.09
CA ILE A 134 44.47 12.74 16.03
C ILE A 134 45.76 13.28 15.38
N ASP A 135 46.42 12.47 14.56
CA ASP A 135 47.70 12.83 13.95
C ASP A 135 47.58 13.72 12.70
N TYR A 136 46.37 13.85 12.12
CA TYR A 136 46.15 14.53 10.84
C TYR A 136 45.09 15.62 10.96
N GLY A 137 45.52 16.86 11.25
CA GLY A 137 44.61 18.00 11.41
C GLY A 137 43.69 18.27 10.21
N VAL A 138 44.12 17.98 8.97
CA VAL A 138 43.29 18.11 7.76
C VAL A 138 42.18 17.05 7.73
N ALA A 139 42.48 15.82 8.14
CA ALA A 139 41.50 14.74 8.21
C ALA A 139 40.44 15.04 9.29
N LEU A 140 40.87 15.54 10.44
CA LEU A 140 39.97 16.01 11.50
C LEU A 140 39.05 17.15 11.02
N ALA A 141 39.58 18.14 10.29
CA ALA A 141 38.78 19.21 9.74
C ALA A 141 37.74 18.70 8.72
N LEU A 142 38.12 17.78 7.83
CA LEU A 142 37.19 17.14 6.89
C LEU A 142 36.13 16.30 7.60
N PHE A 143 36.51 15.60 8.68
CA PHE A 143 35.59 14.86 9.52
C PHE A 143 34.51 15.77 10.12
N VAL A 144 34.91 16.90 10.72
CA VAL A 144 33.97 17.87 11.29
C VAL A 144 33.03 18.43 10.21
N ILE A 145 33.56 18.76 9.02
CA ILE A 145 32.74 19.22 7.88
C ILE A 145 31.77 18.13 7.42
N PHE A 146 32.21 16.87 7.34
CA PHE A 146 31.39 15.73 6.96
C PHE A 146 30.24 15.52 7.96
N MET A 147 30.53 15.51 9.27
CA MET A 147 29.52 15.35 10.32
C MET A 147 28.48 16.47 10.27
N PHE A 148 28.92 17.71 10.09
CA PHE A 148 28.00 18.84 10.00
C PHE A 148 27.12 18.78 8.72
N LEU A 149 27.73 18.55 7.56
CA LEU A 149 27.02 18.56 6.28
C LEU A 149 26.13 17.33 6.12
N VAL A 150 26.68 16.14 6.31
CA VAL A 150 26.00 14.88 5.98
C VAL A 150 25.12 14.41 7.12
N VAL A 151 25.60 14.41 8.36
CA VAL A 151 24.79 13.91 9.48
C VAL A 151 23.76 14.95 9.90
N ILE A 152 24.14 16.21 10.13
CA ILE A 152 23.19 17.21 10.66
C ILE A 152 22.28 17.77 9.55
N LEU A 153 22.83 18.29 8.45
CA LEU A 153 21.99 18.93 7.43
C LEU A 153 21.17 17.92 6.62
N LEU A 154 21.79 16.85 6.10
CA LEU A 154 21.05 15.90 5.26
C LEU A 154 20.04 15.07 6.05
N ALA A 155 20.28 14.73 7.33
CA ALA A 155 19.27 14.05 8.14
C ALA A 155 18.03 14.93 8.38
N ASN A 156 18.20 16.23 8.64
CA ASN A 156 17.09 17.17 8.79
C ASN A 156 16.26 17.28 7.51
N VAL A 157 16.92 17.33 6.34
CA VAL A 157 16.24 17.34 5.04
C VAL A 157 15.53 16.02 4.76
N LEU A 158 16.15 14.87 5.09
CA LEU A 158 15.53 13.55 4.95
C LEU A 158 14.25 13.45 5.78
N ILE A 159 14.31 13.84 7.06
CA ILE A 159 13.15 13.82 7.95
C ILE A 159 12.04 14.69 7.37
N ALA A 160 12.36 15.91 6.90
CA ALA A 160 11.37 16.80 6.29
C ALA A 160 10.69 16.18 5.05
N ILE A 161 11.46 15.55 4.15
CA ILE A 161 10.92 14.88 2.96
C ILE A 161 10.03 13.70 3.34
N VAL A 162 10.44 12.89 4.33
CA VAL A 162 9.66 11.74 4.79
C VAL A 162 8.36 12.20 5.45
N THR A 163 8.39 13.22 6.32
CA THR A 163 7.20 13.76 6.98
C THR A 163 6.21 14.36 5.99
N ASP A 164 6.68 15.13 5.00
CA ASP A 164 5.82 15.69 3.94
C ASP A 164 5.18 14.56 3.10
N SER A 165 5.98 13.58 2.71
CA SER A 165 5.51 12.45 1.90
C SER A 165 4.49 11.59 2.64
N TYR A 166 4.67 11.39 3.95
CA TYR A 166 3.77 10.59 4.75
C TYR A 166 2.39 11.25 4.89
N LYS A 167 2.34 12.58 5.12
CA LYS A 167 1.09 13.34 5.19
C LYS A 167 0.25 13.20 3.92
N VAL A 168 0.87 13.34 2.74
CA VAL A 168 0.17 13.24 1.44
C VAL A 168 -0.44 11.86 1.21
N ILE A 169 0.22 10.79 1.68
CA ILE A 169 -0.27 9.41 1.49
C ILE A 169 -1.49 9.13 2.35
N GLN A 170 -1.52 9.67 3.57
CA GLN A 170 -2.58 9.42 4.54
C GLN A 170 -3.92 10.04 4.07
N ASP A 171 -3.90 11.23 3.48
CA ASP A 171 -5.12 12.02 3.27
C ASP A 171 -5.90 11.69 1.98
N GLN A 172 -5.25 11.24 0.89
CA GLN A 172 -5.91 11.24 -0.42
C GLN A 172 -6.13 9.87 -1.08
N LYS A 173 -5.44 8.81 -0.66
CA LYS A 173 -5.36 7.59 -1.51
C LYS A 173 -5.51 6.26 -0.78
N ALA A 174 -5.52 6.22 0.55
CA ALA A 174 -5.54 4.96 1.30
C ALA A 174 -6.76 4.09 0.95
N ALA A 175 -7.97 4.67 0.95
CA ALA A 175 -9.21 3.93 0.71
C ALA A 175 -9.34 3.39 -0.73
N MET A 176 -9.07 4.21 -1.75
CA MET A 176 -9.18 3.79 -3.16
C MET A 176 -8.17 2.68 -3.48
N VAL A 177 -6.91 2.89 -3.09
CA VAL A 177 -5.82 1.92 -3.30
C VAL A 177 -6.12 0.59 -2.63
N PHE A 178 -6.74 0.64 -1.45
CA PHE A 178 -7.16 -0.55 -0.73
C PHE A 178 -8.19 -1.36 -1.54
N TRP A 179 -9.28 -0.73 -1.97
CA TRP A 179 -10.34 -1.43 -2.69
C TRP A 179 -9.90 -1.97 -4.04
N THR A 180 -9.04 -1.26 -4.77
CA THR A 180 -8.49 -1.76 -6.05
C THR A 180 -7.65 -3.02 -5.84
N ASN A 181 -6.74 -3.02 -4.86
CA ASN A 181 -5.91 -4.20 -4.58
C ASN A 181 -6.74 -5.42 -4.16
N ARG A 182 -7.82 -5.21 -3.40
CA ARG A 182 -8.70 -6.30 -2.97
C ARG A 182 -9.51 -6.85 -4.14
N LEU A 183 -10.01 -5.99 -5.03
CA LEU A 183 -10.72 -6.41 -6.23
C LEU A 183 -9.80 -7.18 -7.17
N ASP A 184 -8.56 -6.73 -7.35
CA ASP A 184 -7.56 -7.46 -8.15
C ASP A 184 -7.24 -8.82 -7.55
N PHE A 185 -7.05 -8.92 -6.22
CA PHE A 185 -6.82 -10.21 -5.55
C PHE A 185 -8.01 -11.16 -5.68
N VAL A 186 -9.23 -10.67 -5.50
CA VAL A 186 -10.44 -11.49 -5.67
C VAL A 186 -10.57 -11.93 -7.13
N ALA A 187 -10.30 -11.05 -8.09
CA ALA A 187 -10.35 -11.39 -9.51
C ALA A 187 -9.26 -12.41 -9.91
N GLU A 188 -8.04 -12.29 -9.38
CA GLU A 188 -6.97 -13.28 -9.59
C GLU A 188 -7.34 -14.63 -8.97
N MET A 189 -7.86 -14.62 -7.74
CA MET A 189 -8.25 -15.85 -7.04
C MET A 189 -9.45 -16.53 -7.72
N ASP A 190 -10.40 -15.73 -8.23
CA ASP A 190 -11.51 -16.22 -9.04
C ASP A 190 -11.04 -16.77 -10.39
N ALA A 191 -10.10 -16.10 -11.07
CA ALA A 191 -9.50 -16.58 -12.30
C ALA A 191 -8.71 -17.89 -12.12
N ILE A 192 -8.07 -18.09 -10.96
CA ILE A 192 -7.39 -19.34 -10.61
C ILE A 192 -8.42 -20.43 -10.26
N ALA A 193 -9.43 -20.11 -9.46
CA ALA A 193 -10.46 -21.06 -9.03
C ALA A 193 -11.33 -21.54 -10.21
N ASN A 194 -11.71 -20.63 -11.10
CA ASN A 194 -12.51 -20.90 -12.30
C ASN A 194 -11.66 -21.18 -13.53
N GLY A 195 -10.34 -21.25 -13.38
CA GLY A 195 -9.40 -21.39 -14.48
C GLY A 195 -9.56 -22.71 -15.26
N PRO A 196 -9.02 -22.78 -16.51
CA PRO A 196 -9.09 -23.95 -17.38
C PRO A 196 -8.52 -25.24 -16.77
N TRP A 197 -7.72 -25.11 -15.70
CA TRP A 197 -7.21 -26.23 -14.91
C TRP A 197 -8.31 -27.12 -14.33
N THR A 198 -9.46 -26.54 -13.94
CA THR A 198 -10.60 -27.34 -13.47
C THR A 198 -11.13 -28.27 -14.57
N GLN A 199 -11.13 -27.82 -15.83
CA GLN A 199 -11.53 -28.64 -16.97
C GLN A 199 -10.50 -29.74 -17.28
N ILE A 200 -9.21 -29.46 -17.09
CA ILE A 200 -8.13 -30.45 -17.27
C ILE A 200 -8.20 -31.51 -16.17
N PHE A 201 -8.39 -31.12 -14.91
CA PHE A 201 -8.55 -32.05 -13.81
C PHE A 201 -9.82 -32.90 -13.98
N ARG A 202 -10.92 -32.31 -14.45
CA ARG A 202 -12.15 -33.04 -14.80
C ARG A 202 -11.95 -34.03 -15.94
N LYS A 203 -11.14 -33.70 -16.95
CA LYS A 203 -10.78 -34.65 -18.03
C LYS A 203 -9.86 -35.76 -17.56
N CYS A 204 -8.94 -35.47 -16.63
CA CYS A 204 -7.97 -36.45 -16.13
C CYS A 204 -8.62 -37.43 -15.12
N CYS A 205 -9.46 -36.93 -14.21
CA CYS A 205 -10.15 -37.78 -13.22
C CYS A 205 -11.51 -38.31 -13.69
N GLY A 206 -12.19 -37.65 -14.63
CA GLY A 206 -13.49 -38.08 -15.16
C GLY A 206 -13.43 -39.25 -16.15
N GLY A 207 -12.22 -39.71 -16.53
CA GLY A 207 -12.03 -40.88 -17.39
C GLY A 207 -12.27 -42.22 -16.69
N LEU A 208 -12.31 -42.28 -15.36
CA LEU A 208 -12.39 -43.55 -14.62
C LEU A 208 -13.82 -43.96 -14.21
N MET A 209 -14.84 -43.13 -14.43
CA MET A 209 -16.25 -43.42 -14.12
C MET A 209 -17.21 -43.19 -15.30
N ARG A 210 -16.72 -43.29 -16.53
CA ARG A 210 -17.57 -43.23 -17.72
C ARG A 210 -18.10 -44.64 -18.07
N GLY A 211 -18.93 -45.18 -17.17
CA GLY A 211 -19.65 -46.43 -17.36
C GLY A 211 -21.13 -46.23 -17.03
N SER A 212 -21.92 -45.96 -18.07
CA SER A 212 -23.37 -46.23 -18.15
C SER A 212 -24.32 -45.43 -17.23
N ALA A 213 -24.68 -44.21 -17.64
CA ALA A 213 -26.04 -43.69 -17.44
C ALA A 213 -26.24 -42.43 -18.30
N GLU A 214 -26.93 -42.61 -19.42
CA GLU A 214 -27.44 -41.53 -20.25
C GLU A 214 -28.75 -41.02 -19.61
N ARG A 215 -28.68 -39.95 -18.81
CA ARG A 215 -29.88 -39.20 -18.41
C ARG A 215 -29.57 -37.74 -18.11
N LYS A 216 -30.44 -36.89 -18.66
CA LYS A 216 -30.50 -35.43 -18.55
C LYS A 216 -30.34 -34.97 -17.10
N ASP A 217 -29.28 -34.23 -16.81
CA ASP A 217 -29.18 -33.30 -15.67
C ASP A 217 -28.02 -32.32 -15.95
N GLU A 218 -28.31 -31.28 -16.73
CA GLU A 218 -27.35 -30.23 -17.09
C GLU A 218 -27.03 -29.27 -15.92
N ASP A 219 -27.83 -29.29 -14.85
CA ASP A 219 -27.65 -28.40 -13.68
C ASP A 219 -26.65 -28.94 -12.63
N ILE A 220 -26.23 -30.21 -12.73
CA ILE A 220 -25.30 -30.83 -11.76
C ILE A 220 -23.83 -30.50 -12.11
N ALA A 221 -23.56 -30.00 -13.31
CA ALA A 221 -22.20 -29.85 -13.83
C ALA A 221 -21.39 -28.73 -13.14
N ASN A 222 -22.00 -27.80 -12.41
CA ASN A 222 -21.32 -26.66 -11.79
C ASN A 222 -21.15 -26.76 -10.27
N SER A 223 -21.54 -27.86 -9.64
CA SER A 223 -21.26 -28.05 -8.21
C SER A 223 -19.77 -28.38 -8.01
N PRO A 224 -19.02 -27.62 -7.18
CA PRO A 224 -17.64 -27.94 -6.85
C PRO A 224 -17.57 -29.34 -6.23
N TRP A 225 -16.60 -30.15 -6.65
CA TRP A 225 -16.44 -31.57 -6.28
C TRP A 225 -16.61 -31.85 -4.78
N GLY A 226 -16.08 -30.96 -3.93
CA GLY A 226 -16.21 -31.08 -2.47
C GLY A 226 -17.65 -31.00 -1.94
N LYS A 227 -18.55 -30.23 -2.59
CA LYS A 227 -19.96 -30.15 -2.19
C LYS A 227 -20.70 -31.47 -2.43
N GLN A 228 -20.40 -32.15 -3.55
CA GLN A 228 -21.06 -33.43 -3.87
C GLN A 228 -20.60 -34.54 -2.94
N PHE A 229 -19.28 -34.66 -2.72
CA PHE A 229 -18.75 -35.67 -1.80
C PHE A 229 -19.20 -35.44 -0.36
N TRP A 230 -19.24 -34.18 0.09
CA TRP A 230 -19.80 -33.84 1.40
C TRP A 230 -21.29 -34.15 1.49
N LYS A 231 -22.06 -33.85 0.44
CA LYS A 231 -23.49 -34.17 0.41
C LYS A 231 -23.73 -35.68 0.51
N GLN A 232 -22.97 -36.50 -0.22
CA GLN A 232 -23.05 -37.96 -0.12
C GLN A 232 -22.69 -38.47 1.29
N ILE A 233 -21.70 -37.85 1.95
CA ILE A 233 -21.36 -38.18 3.34
C ILE A 233 -22.47 -37.74 4.30
N MET A 234 -23.07 -36.56 4.14
CA MET A 234 -24.18 -36.13 4.99
C MET A 234 -25.45 -36.95 4.76
N GLU A 235 -25.72 -37.34 3.52
CA GLU A 235 -26.84 -38.21 3.15
C GLU A 235 -26.72 -39.58 3.84
N LEU A 236 -25.49 -40.11 3.99
CA LEU A 236 -25.19 -41.28 4.81
C LEU A 236 -25.54 -41.11 6.30
N TYR A 237 -25.65 -39.88 6.83
CA TYR A 237 -26.03 -39.58 8.21
C TYR A 237 -27.50 -39.15 8.37
N GLU A 238 -28.09 -38.52 7.35
CA GLU A 238 -29.47 -38.00 7.38
C GLU A 238 -30.54 -39.05 7.08
N GLU A 239 -30.17 -40.20 6.50
CA GLU A 239 -31.14 -41.29 6.34
C GLU A 239 -31.51 -41.89 7.71
N ASP A 240 -32.72 -41.55 8.17
CA ASP A 240 -33.40 -42.19 9.30
C ASP A 240 -33.82 -43.60 8.86
N VAL A 241 -33.02 -44.60 9.25
CA VAL A 241 -33.29 -45.99 8.94
C VAL A 241 -34.39 -46.50 9.87
N ASP A 242 -35.63 -46.55 9.36
CA ASP A 242 -36.81 -47.12 10.04
C ASP A 242 -36.79 -48.67 10.17
N GLU A 243 -35.64 -49.31 9.90
CA GLU A 243 -35.51 -50.76 9.96
C GLU A 243 -35.23 -51.24 11.40
N GLY A 244 -35.87 -52.35 11.78
CA GLY A 244 -35.88 -52.84 13.15
C GLY A 244 -34.50 -52.97 13.78
N VAL A 245 -34.39 -52.56 15.05
CA VAL A 245 -33.18 -52.40 15.89
C VAL A 245 -32.24 -53.63 15.95
N LEU A 246 -32.62 -54.76 15.37
CA LEU A 246 -31.86 -56.02 15.36
C LEU A 246 -31.44 -56.51 13.96
N SER A 247 -31.63 -55.73 12.89
CA SER A 247 -31.11 -56.13 11.58
C SER A 247 -29.58 -56.04 11.57
N ILE A 248 -28.92 -57.01 10.92
CA ILE A 248 -27.46 -57.00 10.74
C ILE A 248 -27.02 -55.78 9.93
N ASP A 249 -27.88 -55.34 9.01
CA ASP A 249 -27.65 -54.16 8.19
C ASP A 249 -27.56 -52.89 9.06
N PHE A 250 -28.42 -52.77 10.09
CA PHE A 250 -28.33 -51.67 11.06
C PHE A 250 -26.96 -51.63 11.76
N PHE A 251 -26.43 -52.78 12.19
CA PHE A 251 -25.10 -52.83 12.81
C PHE A 251 -23.97 -52.51 11.82
N ALA A 252 -24.07 -52.96 10.57
CA ALA A 252 -23.10 -52.64 9.54
C ALA A 252 -23.09 -51.13 9.21
N TYR A 253 -24.27 -50.52 9.04
CA TYR A 253 -24.42 -49.09 8.81
C TYR A 253 -23.95 -48.26 10.02
N ALA A 254 -24.31 -48.65 11.25
CA ALA A 254 -23.85 -47.99 12.46
C ALA A 254 -22.33 -48.05 12.60
N PHE A 255 -21.73 -49.20 12.32
CA PHE A 255 -20.26 -49.35 12.32
C PHE A 255 -19.61 -48.47 11.25
N LEU A 256 -20.17 -48.41 10.04
CA LEU A 256 -19.65 -47.59 8.95
C LEU A 256 -19.77 -46.09 9.25
N ARG A 257 -20.86 -45.63 9.88
CA ARG A 257 -21.00 -44.26 10.40
C ARG A 257 -19.91 -43.96 11.44
N VAL A 258 -19.73 -44.84 12.43
CA VAL A 258 -18.69 -44.65 13.46
C VAL A 258 -17.29 -44.61 12.86
N LEU A 259 -16.99 -45.47 11.88
CA LEU A 259 -15.69 -45.49 11.20
C LEU A 259 -15.47 -44.23 10.35
N ALA A 260 -16.50 -43.77 9.63
CA ALA A 260 -16.45 -42.51 8.88
C ALA A 260 -16.25 -41.30 9.83
N ALA A 261 -16.97 -41.26 10.95
CA ALA A 261 -16.83 -40.20 11.96
C ALA A 261 -15.42 -40.16 12.58
N LEU A 262 -14.89 -41.33 12.97
CA LEU A 262 -13.62 -41.41 13.71
C LEU A 262 -12.39 -41.29 12.82
N PHE A 263 -12.43 -41.79 11.59
CA PHE A 263 -11.24 -41.84 10.73
C PHE A 263 -11.35 -40.91 9.53
N LEU A 264 -12.49 -40.86 8.86
CA LEU A 264 -12.62 -40.13 7.59
C LEU A 264 -12.71 -38.62 7.83
N ILE A 265 -13.51 -38.17 8.80
CA ILE A 265 -13.63 -36.73 9.13
C ILE A 265 -12.30 -36.15 9.63
N PRO A 266 -11.56 -36.76 10.60
CA PRO A 266 -10.31 -36.18 11.08
C PRO A 266 -9.19 -36.21 10.04
N CYS A 267 -9.07 -37.31 9.27
CA CYS A 267 -8.09 -37.38 8.18
C CYS A 267 -8.38 -36.32 7.11
N TRP A 268 -9.64 -36.09 6.76
CA TRP A 268 -10.01 -35.08 5.76
C TRP A 268 -9.77 -33.65 6.28
N LEU A 269 -10.09 -33.36 7.54
CA LEU A 269 -9.74 -32.08 8.16
C LEU A 269 -8.23 -31.84 8.20
N PHE A 270 -7.45 -32.87 8.52
CA PHE A 270 -5.99 -32.79 8.51
C PHE A 270 -5.43 -32.59 7.10
N LEU A 271 -5.98 -33.28 6.10
CA LEU A 271 -5.61 -33.08 4.69
C LEU A 271 -5.93 -31.66 4.22
N GLY A 272 -7.08 -31.12 4.66
CA GLY A 272 -7.44 -29.73 4.41
C GLY A 272 -6.52 -28.74 5.12
N LEU A 273 -6.04 -29.04 6.32
CA LEU A 273 -5.04 -28.22 7.02
C LEU A 273 -3.73 -28.14 6.23
N ILE A 274 -3.23 -29.28 5.72
CA ILE A 274 -2.01 -29.34 4.89
C ILE A 274 -2.19 -28.60 3.57
N THR A 275 -3.37 -28.68 2.97
CA THR A 275 -3.69 -28.01 1.69
C THR A 275 -4.16 -26.56 1.86
N MET A 276 -3.85 -25.92 3.00
CA MET A 276 -4.23 -24.54 3.32
C MET A 276 -5.73 -24.25 3.10
N GLY A 277 -6.59 -25.18 3.52
CA GLY A 277 -8.04 -25.03 3.49
C GLY A 277 -8.69 -25.30 2.12
N TRP A 278 -7.93 -25.69 1.09
CA TRP A 278 -8.50 -25.94 -0.24
C TRP A 278 -9.44 -27.15 -0.27
N MET A 279 -9.12 -28.20 0.46
CA MET A 279 -9.94 -29.42 0.56
C MET A 279 -10.94 -29.42 1.71
N TRP A 280 -11.04 -28.36 2.52
CA TRP A 280 -12.05 -28.32 3.58
C TRP A 280 -13.47 -28.28 3.01
N PRO A 281 -14.43 -28.96 3.66
CA PRO A 281 -15.84 -28.80 3.35
C PRO A 281 -16.19 -27.32 3.36
N PRO A 282 -16.97 -26.83 2.38
CA PRO A 282 -17.28 -25.41 2.27
C PRO A 282 -17.96 -24.86 3.52
N GLN A 283 -18.71 -25.66 4.30
CA GLN A 283 -19.27 -25.20 5.58
C GLN A 283 -18.18 -24.89 6.63
N VAL A 284 -17.16 -25.74 6.73
CA VAL A 284 -16.03 -25.55 7.66
C VAL A 284 -15.17 -24.37 7.20
N ARG A 285 -14.96 -24.26 5.88
CA ARG A 285 -14.24 -23.16 5.28
C ARG A 285 -14.97 -21.83 5.50
N GLU A 286 -16.28 -21.79 5.31
CA GLU A 286 -17.11 -20.63 5.63
C GLU A 286 -17.05 -20.33 7.14
N ALA A 287 -17.27 -21.31 8.02
CA ALA A 287 -17.19 -21.08 9.47
C ALA A 287 -15.84 -20.54 9.97
N ILE A 288 -14.72 -20.94 9.35
CA ILE A 288 -13.37 -20.54 9.76
C ILE A 288 -12.90 -19.25 9.06
N PHE A 289 -13.17 -19.09 7.76
CA PHE A 289 -12.62 -18.00 6.95
C PHE A 289 -13.59 -16.86 6.67
N THR A 290 -14.89 -17.11 6.63
CA THR A 290 -15.84 -16.04 6.90
C THR A 290 -15.85 -15.87 8.41
N SER A 291 -14.87 -15.10 8.90
CA SER A 291 -15.08 -14.34 10.13
C SER A 291 -16.49 -13.77 10.08
N THR A 292 -17.20 -13.83 11.20
CA THR A 292 -18.57 -13.35 11.41
C THR A 292 -18.70 -11.83 11.20
N VAL A 293 -18.26 -11.34 10.04
CA VAL A 293 -18.38 -9.97 9.54
C VAL A 293 -19.78 -9.72 8.99
N PHE A 294 -20.67 -10.71 9.05
CA PHE A 294 -22.11 -10.51 8.83
C PHE A 294 -22.79 -9.65 9.91
N ALA A 295 -22.09 -9.22 10.97
CA ALA A 295 -22.57 -8.17 11.86
C ALA A 295 -22.24 -6.73 11.38
N HIS A 296 -21.24 -6.53 10.50
CA HIS A 296 -20.88 -5.20 9.97
C HIS A 296 -21.58 -4.84 8.65
N SER A 297 -22.21 -5.79 7.93
CA SER A 297 -23.03 -5.42 6.77
C SER A 297 -24.25 -4.58 7.16
N ASN A 298 -24.76 -4.74 8.38
CA ASN A 298 -25.85 -3.91 8.90
C ASN A 298 -25.38 -2.49 9.24
N GLU A 299 -24.14 -2.34 9.69
CA GLU A 299 -23.56 -1.02 9.98
C GLU A 299 -23.19 -0.25 8.71
N GLN A 300 -22.65 -0.95 7.71
CA GLN A 300 -22.36 -0.34 6.41
C GLN A 300 -23.64 -0.01 5.62
N ALA A 301 -24.68 -0.86 5.70
CA ALA A 301 -26.00 -0.51 5.16
C ALA A 301 -26.60 0.72 5.87
N LYS A 302 -26.40 0.84 7.18
CA LYS A 302 -26.84 2.02 7.96
C LYS A 302 -26.02 3.27 7.64
N GLU A 303 -24.73 3.13 7.37
CA GLU A 303 -23.87 4.25 6.94
C GLU A 303 -24.24 4.71 5.52
N ASP A 304 -24.54 3.78 4.60
CA ASP A 304 -25.01 4.12 3.25
C ASP A 304 -26.41 4.80 3.28
N ASP A 305 -27.29 4.41 4.19
CA ASP A 305 -28.59 5.08 4.39
C ASP A 305 -28.44 6.48 5.02
N LEU A 306 -27.47 6.65 5.93
CA LEU A 306 -27.09 7.96 6.46
C LEU A 306 -26.49 8.86 5.37
N ARG A 307 -25.67 8.32 4.47
CA ARG A 307 -25.12 9.09 3.34
C ARG A 307 -26.20 9.47 2.34
N LYS A 308 -27.15 8.58 2.04
CA LYS A 308 -28.31 8.91 1.18
C LYS A 308 -29.16 10.01 1.78
N THR A 309 -29.46 9.93 3.07
CA THR A 309 -30.25 10.97 3.76
C THR A 309 -29.54 12.32 3.80
N GLN A 310 -28.21 12.33 4.00
CA GLN A 310 -27.41 13.56 3.89
C GLN A 310 -27.43 14.14 2.47
N VAL A 311 -27.28 13.32 1.44
CA VAL A 311 -27.34 13.78 0.04
C VAL A 311 -28.71 14.35 -0.30
N THR A 312 -29.81 13.71 0.12
CA THR A 312 -31.16 14.25 -0.10
C THR A 312 -31.39 15.57 0.65
N ASN A 313 -30.80 15.73 1.83
CA ASN A 313 -30.91 16.97 2.58
C ASN A 313 -30.13 18.10 1.88
N LEU A 314 -28.93 17.82 1.39
CA LEU A 314 -28.13 18.73 0.57
C LEU A 314 -28.82 19.11 -0.74
N GLU A 315 -29.44 18.16 -1.43
CA GLU A 315 -30.23 18.45 -2.64
C GLU A 315 -31.41 19.39 -2.32
N THR A 316 -32.06 19.20 -1.18
CA THR A 316 -33.15 20.06 -0.70
C THR A 316 -32.65 21.47 -0.35
N GLU A 317 -31.50 21.57 0.34
CA GLU A 317 -30.86 22.85 0.66
C GLU A 317 -30.44 23.63 -0.60
N VAL A 318 -29.85 22.95 -1.59
CA VAL A 318 -29.48 23.56 -2.88
C VAL A 318 -30.72 24.01 -3.65
N PHE A 319 -31.81 23.24 -3.59
CA PHE A 319 -33.07 23.62 -4.21
C PHE A 319 -33.65 24.88 -3.57
N ASN A 320 -33.71 24.94 -2.24
CA ASN A 320 -34.20 26.11 -1.51
C ASN A 320 -33.34 27.35 -1.79
N LEU A 321 -32.01 27.22 -1.77
CA LEU A 321 -31.09 28.32 -2.05
C LEU A 321 -31.25 28.87 -3.49
N LYS A 322 -31.58 27.99 -4.43
CA LYS A 322 -31.86 28.37 -5.82
C LYS A 322 -33.18 29.14 -5.93
N GLU A 323 -34.21 28.76 -5.18
CA GLU A 323 -35.48 29.50 -5.13
C GLU A 323 -35.29 30.88 -4.49
N ASP A 324 -34.56 30.96 -3.38
CA ASP A 324 -34.21 32.22 -2.72
C ASP A 324 -33.47 33.16 -3.67
N LEU A 325 -32.48 32.66 -4.43
CA LEU A 325 -31.76 33.45 -5.44
C LEU A 325 -32.67 33.93 -6.57
N LEU A 326 -33.60 33.09 -7.05
CA LEU A 326 -34.56 33.49 -8.08
C LEU A 326 -35.53 34.55 -7.57
N GLN A 327 -35.93 34.46 -6.30
CA GLN A 327 -36.78 35.44 -5.65
C GLN A 327 -36.04 36.78 -5.45
N GLU A 328 -34.80 36.76 -4.98
CA GLU A 328 -33.96 37.95 -4.87
C GLU A 328 -33.75 38.62 -6.23
N LEU A 329 -33.44 37.85 -7.28
CA LEU A 329 -33.32 38.37 -8.65
C LEU A 329 -34.62 38.98 -9.18
N ALA A 330 -35.78 38.39 -8.82
CA ALA A 330 -37.08 38.95 -9.19
C ALA A 330 -37.34 40.29 -8.47
N MET A 331 -37.00 40.37 -7.17
CA MET A 331 -37.08 41.61 -6.39
C MET A 331 -36.16 42.69 -6.97
N ASP A 332 -34.90 42.38 -7.24
CA ASP A 332 -33.94 43.30 -7.84
C ASP A 332 -34.43 43.83 -9.19
N ARG A 333 -35.03 42.96 -10.02
CA ARG A 333 -35.61 43.39 -11.29
C ARG A 333 -36.73 44.40 -11.10
N THR A 334 -37.56 44.27 -10.07
CA THR A 334 -38.61 45.26 -9.75
C THR A 334 -38.03 46.57 -9.23
N GLN A 335 -37.00 46.52 -8.38
CA GLN A 335 -36.31 47.73 -7.90
C GLN A 335 -35.64 48.48 -9.04
N VAL A 336 -34.98 47.77 -9.96
CA VAL A 336 -34.36 48.38 -11.15
C VAL A 336 -35.41 49.07 -12.03
N VAL A 337 -36.61 48.49 -12.16
CA VAL A 337 -37.71 49.13 -12.91
C VAL A 337 -38.19 50.40 -12.21
N GLN A 338 -38.36 50.38 -10.88
CA GLN A 338 -38.74 51.56 -10.11
C GLN A 338 -37.68 52.67 -10.15
N ILE A 339 -36.40 52.30 -10.07
CA ILE A 339 -35.29 53.26 -10.20
C ILE A 339 -35.30 53.86 -11.61
N LYS A 340 -35.49 53.04 -12.65
CA LYS A 340 -35.59 53.55 -14.03
C LYS A 340 -36.76 54.51 -14.21
N SER A 341 -37.91 54.27 -13.60
CA SER A 341 -39.04 55.21 -13.67
C SER A 341 -38.74 56.52 -12.93
N GLN A 342 -38.13 56.46 -11.73
CA GLN A 342 -37.70 57.66 -11.00
C GLN A 342 -36.65 58.47 -11.76
N VAL A 343 -35.71 57.81 -12.42
CA VAL A 343 -34.69 58.46 -13.26
C VAL A 343 -35.34 59.12 -14.48
N ALA A 344 -36.32 58.47 -15.11
CA ALA A 344 -37.06 59.06 -16.23
C ALA A 344 -37.85 60.30 -15.80
N GLU A 345 -38.49 60.26 -14.63
CA GLU A 345 -39.22 61.38 -14.04
C GLU A 345 -38.29 62.56 -13.74
N ARG A 346 -37.17 62.33 -13.04
CA ARG A 346 -36.17 63.38 -12.77
C ARG A 346 -35.58 63.97 -14.05
N ARG A 347 -35.36 63.14 -15.08
CA ARG A 347 -34.87 63.62 -16.38
C ARG A 347 -35.88 64.56 -17.03
N GLN A 348 -37.18 64.31 -16.88
CA GLN A 348 -38.24 65.16 -17.40
C GLN A 348 -38.37 66.47 -16.61
N GLU A 349 -38.21 66.41 -15.29
CA GLU A 349 -38.15 67.59 -14.41
C GLU A 349 -36.98 68.51 -14.80
N ILE A 350 -35.76 67.97 -14.90
CA ILE A 350 -34.57 68.72 -15.34
C ILE A 350 -34.78 69.32 -16.74
N ALA A 351 -35.38 68.58 -17.68
CA ALA A 351 -35.66 69.10 -19.01
C ALA A 351 -36.66 70.27 -18.99
N ASN A 352 -37.62 70.27 -18.06
CA ASN A 352 -38.57 71.36 -17.89
C ASN A 352 -37.91 72.58 -17.21
N GLU A 353 -37.10 72.37 -16.17
CA GLU A 353 -36.31 73.44 -15.55
C GLU A 353 -35.36 74.10 -16.56
N MET A 354 -34.69 73.31 -17.40
CA MET A 354 -33.80 73.83 -18.43
C MET A 354 -34.55 74.68 -19.47
N LYS A 355 -35.80 74.34 -19.80
CA LYS A 355 -36.67 75.19 -20.64
C LYS A 355 -37.05 76.49 -19.95
N GLN A 356 -37.32 76.47 -18.64
CA GLN A 356 -37.61 77.69 -17.87
C GLN A 356 -36.39 78.60 -17.79
N ILE A 357 -35.21 78.05 -17.50
CA ILE A 357 -33.93 78.77 -17.50
C ILE A 357 -33.70 79.40 -18.87
N LYS A 358 -33.92 78.65 -19.96
CA LYS A 358 -33.78 79.19 -21.33
C LYS A 358 -34.70 80.39 -21.57
N LYS A 359 -35.97 80.33 -21.11
CA LYS A 359 -36.91 81.47 -21.18
C LYS A 359 -36.45 82.68 -20.36
N LEU A 360 -35.95 82.45 -19.15
CA LEU A 360 -35.38 83.51 -18.29
C LEU A 360 -34.16 84.17 -18.95
N VAL A 361 -33.25 83.38 -19.50
CA VAL A 361 -32.07 83.87 -20.21
C VAL A 361 -32.47 84.69 -21.43
N THR A 362 -33.44 84.25 -22.24
CA THR A 362 -33.93 85.04 -23.38
C THR A 362 -34.58 86.36 -22.95
N MET A 363 -35.37 86.37 -21.87
CA MET A 363 -35.96 87.61 -21.34
C MET A 363 -34.89 88.58 -20.83
N LEU A 364 -33.83 88.08 -20.19
CA LEU A 364 -32.70 88.91 -19.74
C LEU A 364 -31.93 89.51 -20.93
N PHE A 365 -31.70 88.74 -21.99
CA PHE A 365 -31.06 89.23 -23.22
C PHE A 365 -31.91 90.29 -23.92
N GLU A 366 -33.23 90.09 -24.05
CA GLU A 366 -34.14 91.12 -24.59
C GLU A 366 -34.08 92.41 -23.78
N ARG A 367 -34.09 92.32 -22.45
CA ARG A 367 -33.99 93.49 -21.58
C ARG A 367 -32.65 94.21 -21.73
N GLN A 368 -31.55 93.46 -21.85
CA GLN A 368 -30.22 94.05 -22.08
C GLN A 368 -30.13 94.75 -23.44
N SER A 369 -30.75 94.20 -24.48
CA SER A 369 -30.80 94.84 -25.80
C SER A 369 -31.57 96.17 -25.79
N GLN A 370 -32.65 96.26 -25.00
CA GLN A 370 -33.41 97.51 -24.83
C GLN A 370 -32.61 98.61 -24.12
N PHE A 371 -31.66 98.26 -23.24
CA PHE A 371 -30.78 99.24 -22.59
C PHE A 371 -29.60 99.69 -23.46
N ALA A 372 -29.31 98.98 -24.55
CA ALA A 372 -28.20 99.29 -25.46
C ALA A 372 -28.61 100.16 -26.67
N THR A 373 -29.89 100.53 -26.77
CA THR A 373 -30.44 101.46 -27.78
C THR A 373 -30.87 102.73 -27.08
#